data_AF-A0AAN1JA87-F1
#
_entry.id   AF-A0AAN1JA87-F1
#
_cell.length_a   1.000
_cell.length_b   1.000
_cell.length_c   1.000
_cell.angle_alpha   90.00
_cell.angle_beta   90.00
_cell.angle_gamma   90.00
#
_symmetry.space_group_name_H-M   'P 1'
#
loop_
_entity.id
_entity.type
_entity.pdbx_description
1 polymer ?
#
loop_
_entity_poly.entity_id
_entity_poly.type
_entity_poly.pdbx_seq_one_letter_code
_entity_poly.pdbx_strand_id
1 'polypeptide(L)'
;MNTTEFIQQAERQAKIVEALLLARYTLVIHDSNIIRCEGEEWTLDFRPEIEVIDAALELAGIDTTQPMIAPARRRDDDSDGGDD
;
A
#
# COMPACT_ATOMS: atom_id res chain seq x y z
N MET A 1 12.85 16.97 -23.64
CA MET A 1 11.87 17.03 -22.55
C MET A 1 12.03 18.37 -21.87
N ASN A 2 10.97 19.15 -21.77
CA ASN A 2 11.03 20.43 -21.07
C ASN A 2 10.89 20.23 -19.55
N THR A 3 11.24 21.25 -18.77
CA THR A 3 11.23 21.20 -17.30
C THR A 3 9.86 20.79 -16.74
N THR A 4 8.78 21.27 -17.35
CA THR A 4 7.40 20.97 -16.92
C THR A 4 7.06 19.49 -17.12
N GLU A 5 7.40 18.92 -18.27
CA GLU A 5 7.20 17.50 -18.56
C GLU A 5 7.99 16.62 -17.58
N PHE A 6 9.22 17.01 -17.24
CA PHE A 6 10.03 16.29 -16.26
C PHE A 6 9.39 16.28 -14.87
N ILE A 7 8.92 17.44 -14.39
CA ILE A 7 8.24 17.55 -13.09
C ILE A 7 6.98 16.69 -13.05
N GLN A 8 6.13 16.77 -14.08
CA GLN A 8 4.90 15.97 -14.15
C GLN A 8 5.18 14.46 -14.17
N GLN A 9 6.25 14.04 -14.85
CA GLN A 9 6.64 12.64 -14.87
C GLN A 9 7.13 12.18 -13.50
N ALA A 10 7.93 12.99 -12.81
CA ALA A 10 8.39 12.69 -11.46
C ALA A 10 7.22 12.60 -10.46
N GLU A 11 6.25 13.52 -10.53
CA GLU A 11 5.04 13.49 -9.68
C GLU A 11 4.19 12.24 -9.94
N ARG A 12 4.05 11.84 -11.21
CA ARG A 12 3.33 10.61 -11.57
C ARG A 12 4.02 9.39 -11.00
N GLN A 13 5.35 9.30 -11.14
CA GLN A 13 6.14 8.21 -10.60
C GLN A 13 6.04 8.15 -9.07
N ALA A 14 6.14 9.30 -8.39
CA ALA A 14 6.00 9.38 -6.93
C ALA A 14 4.65 8.84 -6.45
N LYS A 15 3.55 9.21 -7.12
CA LYS A 15 2.19 8.72 -6.77
C LYS A 15 2.02 7.22 -7.00
N ILE A 16 2.62 6.67 -8.07
CA ILE A 16 2.59 5.23 -8.33
C ILE A 16 3.36 4.48 -7.24
N VAL A 17 4.54 4.97 -6.88
CA VAL A 17 5.36 4.41 -5.80
C VAL A 17 4.62 4.43 -4.47
N GLU A 18 3.99 5.55 -4.12
CA GLU A 18 3.19 5.66 -2.89
C GLU A 18 2.03 4.65 -2.86
N ALA A 19 1.32 4.48 -3.99
CA ALA A 19 0.24 3.51 -4.10
C ALA A 19 0.73 2.06 -3.96
N LEU A 20 1.89 1.73 -4.56
CA LEU A 20 2.50 0.40 -4.44
C LEU A 20 2.96 0.12 -3.01
N LEU A 21 3.56 1.10 -2.32
CA LEU A 21 3.95 0.96 -0.92
C LEU A 21 2.74 0.72 -0.02
N LEU A 22 1.63 1.43 -0.25
CA LEU A 22 0.38 1.23 0.49
C LEU A 22 -0.22 -0.17 0.22
N ALA A 23 -0.24 -0.60 -1.05
CA ALA A 23 -0.72 -1.92 -1.42
C ALA A 23 0.13 -3.03 -0.78
N ARG A 24 1.45 -2.92 -0.88
CA ARG A 24 2.39 -3.85 -0.23
C ARG A 24 2.15 -3.94 1.27
N TYR A 25 2.11 -2.80 1.96
CA TYR A 25 1.85 -2.76 3.39
C TYR A 25 0.57 -3.52 3.74
N THR A 26 -0.51 -3.22 3.00
CA THR A 26 -1.83 -3.83 3.23
C THR A 26 -1.79 -5.34 3.03
N LEU A 27 -1.17 -5.84 1.97
CA LEU A 27 -1.08 -7.27 1.71
C LEU A 27 -0.24 -7.97 2.77
N VAL A 28 0.92 -7.43 3.13
CA VAL A 28 1.81 -8.03 4.15
C VAL A 28 1.14 -8.14 5.52
N ILE A 29 0.35 -7.15 5.95
CA ILE A 29 -0.33 -7.22 7.25
C ILE A 29 -1.52 -8.19 7.26
N HIS A 30 -2.06 -8.55 6.08
CA HIS A 30 -3.20 -9.46 5.95
C HIS A 30 -2.80 -10.86 5.48
N ASP A 31 -1.60 -11.02 4.93
CA ASP A 31 -1.06 -12.31 4.56
C ASP A 31 -1.04 -13.25 5.76
N SER A 32 -1.27 -14.52 5.52
CA SER A 32 -1.35 -15.55 6.54
C SER A 32 -2.49 -15.39 7.56
N ASN A 33 -3.36 -14.39 7.41
CA ASN A 33 -4.59 -14.32 8.20
C ASN A 33 -5.52 -15.46 7.83
N ILE A 34 -6.18 -16.00 8.85
CA ILE A 34 -7.18 -17.05 8.71
C ILE A 34 -8.55 -16.39 8.52
N ILE A 35 -9.22 -16.71 7.42
CA ILE A 35 -10.58 -16.27 7.13
C ILE A 35 -11.54 -17.43 7.35
N ARG A 36 -12.67 -17.12 7.97
CA ARG A 36 -13.77 -18.07 8.19
C ARG A 36 -15.01 -17.55 7.47
N CYS A 37 -15.54 -18.33 6.54
CA CYS A 37 -16.77 -18.00 5.84
C CYS A 37 -17.55 -19.29 5.55
N GLU A 38 -18.87 -19.27 5.76
CA GLU A 38 -19.77 -20.40 5.43
C GLU A 38 -19.34 -21.77 6.01
N GLY A 39 -18.65 -21.78 7.14
CA GLY A 39 -18.17 -23.01 7.79
C GLY A 39 -16.84 -23.53 7.22
N GLU A 40 -16.27 -22.86 6.23
CA GLU A 40 -14.94 -23.10 5.71
C GLU A 40 -13.93 -22.16 6.35
N GLU A 41 -12.69 -22.65 6.48
CA GLU A 41 -11.56 -21.90 6.99
C GLU A 41 -10.40 -22.05 6.01
N TRP A 42 -9.82 -20.92 5.59
CA TRP A 42 -8.63 -20.91 4.77
C TRP A 42 -7.70 -19.77 5.15
N THR A 43 -6.41 -19.96 4.89
CA THR A 43 -5.37 -18.96 5.07
C THR A 43 -5.28 -18.11 3.82
N LEU A 44 -5.22 -16.78 3.99
CA LEU A 44 -4.87 -15.87 2.89
C LEU A 44 -3.40 -16.05 2.53
N ASP A 45 -3.14 -16.22 1.24
CA ASP A 45 -1.78 -16.28 0.68
C ASP A 45 -1.66 -15.20 -0.38
N PHE A 46 -1.08 -14.07 0.01
CA PHE A 46 -0.80 -12.93 -0.86
C PHE A 46 0.66 -12.86 -1.28
N ARG A 47 1.46 -13.90 -1.00
CA ARG A 47 2.88 -13.94 -1.38
C ARG A 47 3.09 -13.68 -2.87
N PRO A 48 2.29 -14.24 -3.81
CA PRO A 48 2.47 -13.94 -5.23
C PRO A 48 2.27 -12.47 -5.57
N GLU A 49 1.24 -11.82 -5.00
CA GLU A 49 0.97 -10.39 -5.22
C GLU A 49 2.05 -9.51 -4.58
N ILE A 50 2.54 -9.89 -3.40
CA ILE A 50 3.63 -9.20 -2.72
C ILE A 50 4.91 -9.28 -3.56
N GLU A 51 5.26 -10.44 -4.11
CA GLU A 51 6.44 -10.61 -4.99
C GLU A 51 6.38 -9.72 -6.24
N VAL A 52 5.20 -9.60 -6.86
CA VAL A 52 4.99 -8.72 -8.02
C VAL A 52 5.20 -7.25 -7.65
N ILE A 53 4.67 -6.82 -6.51
CA ILE A 53 4.83 -5.44 -6.03
C ILE A 53 6.29 -5.17 -5.64
N ASP A 54 6.97 -6.14 -5.03
CA ASP A 54 8.36 -6.01 -4.63
C ASP A 54 9.27 -5.82 -5.85
N ALA A 55 9.08 -6.63 -6.89
CA ALA A 55 9.79 -6.46 -8.15
C ALA A 55 9.55 -5.06 -8.77
N ALA A 56 8.33 -4.54 -8.71
CA ALA A 56 8.01 -3.21 -9.23
C ALA A 56 8.66 -2.08 -8.42
N LEU A 57 8.71 -2.20 -7.09
CA LEU A 57 9.36 -1.24 -6.21
C LEU A 57 10.88 -1.26 -6.35
N GLU A 58 11.49 -2.44 -6.50
CA GLU A 58 12.92 -2.60 -6.77
C GLU A 58 13.31 -1.94 -8.10
N LEU A 59 12.49 -2.11 -9.15
CA LEU A 59 12.68 -1.41 -10.43
C LEU A 59 12.59 0.12 -10.29
N ALA A 60 11.84 0.61 -9.31
CA ALA A 60 11.78 2.03 -8.97
C ALA A 60 12.93 2.48 -8.03
N GLY A 61 13.85 1.58 -7.68
CA GLY A 61 14.99 1.85 -6.81
C GLY A 61 14.67 1.85 -5.32
N ILE A 62 13.54 1.25 -4.91
CA ILE A 62 13.15 1.12 -3.50
C ILE A 62 13.56 -0.26 -2.97
N ASP A 63 14.28 -0.26 -1.85
CA ASP A 63 14.64 -1.45 -1.10
C ASP A 63 13.47 -1.92 -0.22
N THR A 64 12.87 -3.04 -0.60
CA THR A 64 11.69 -3.63 0.05
C THR A 64 12.04 -4.48 1.29
N THR A 65 13.33 -4.68 1.57
CA THR A 65 13.80 -5.39 2.78
C THR A 65 13.79 -4.50 4.01
N GLN A 66 13.68 -3.19 3.82
CA GLN A 66 13.58 -2.24 4.92
C GLN A 66 12.21 -2.32 5.61
N PRO A 67 12.16 -2.08 6.94
CA PRO A 67 10.90 -2.04 7.66
C PRO A 67 9.94 -1.02 7.03
N MET A 68 8.71 -1.45 6.79
CA MET A 68 7.65 -0.55 6.30
C MET A 68 7.14 0.34 7.41
N ILE A 69 6.98 1.62 7.12
CA ILE A 69 6.28 2.56 8.00
C ILE A 69 4.79 2.41 7.75
N ALA A 70 4.02 2.17 8.81
CA ALA A 70 2.57 2.11 8.70
C ALA A 70 2.04 3.43 8.09
N PRO A 71 1.14 3.37 7.10
CA PRO A 71 0.49 4.56 6.58
C PRO A 71 -0.13 5.36 7.72
N ALA A 72 0.11 6.68 7.76
CA ALA A 72 -0.52 7.53 8.74
C ALA A 72 -2.04 7.34 8.64
N ARG A 73 -2.69 6.97 9.75
CA ARG A 73 -4.16 6.92 9.80
C ARG A 73 -4.66 8.28 9.37
N ARG A 74 -5.43 8.35 8.28
CA ARG A 74 -6.24 9.53 8.03
C ARG A 74 -7.15 9.65 9.26
N ARG A 75 -6.95 10.69 10.06
CA ARG A 75 -7.96 11.07 11.05
C ARG A 75 -9.17 11.44 10.22
N ASP A 76 -10.15 10.55 10.16
CA ASP A 76 -11.48 10.95 9.77
C ASP A 76 -11.91 12.00 10.79
N ASP A 77 -12.18 13.20 10.30
CA ASP A 77 -12.52 14.38 11.07
C ASP A 77 -13.80 14.06 11.87
N ASP A 78 -13.68 13.92 13.19
CA ASP A 78 -14.81 13.80 14.13
C ASP A 78 -15.62 15.10 14.10
N SER A 79 -16.38 15.31 13.03
CA SER A 79 -17.49 16.25 12.99
C SER A 79 -18.71 15.59 13.61
N ASP A 80 -18.66 15.31 14.92
CA ASP A 80 -19.87 15.09 15.71
C ASP A 80 -20.27 16.42 16.34
N GLY A 81 -20.92 17.24 15.52
CA GLY A 81 -21.75 18.33 16.00
C GLY A 81 -23.06 17.74 16.50
N GLY A 82 -23.20 17.62 17.81
CA GLY A 82 -24.43 17.27 18.50
C GLY A 82 -24.46 17.95 19.87
N ASP A 83 -24.95 19.19 19.87
CA ASP A 83 -25.38 19.92 21.07
C ASP A 83 -26.65 19.23 21.61
N ASP A 84 -26.63 18.74 22.85
CA ASP A 84 -27.83 18.47 23.67
C ASP A 84 -27.52 18.82 25.14
#